data_AF-A0A522RXR1-F1
#
_entry.id   AF-A0A522RXR1-F1
#
_cell.length_a   1.000
_cell.length_b   1.000
_cell.length_c   1.000
_cell.angle_alpha   90.00
_cell.angle_beta   90.00
_cell.angle_gamma   90.00
#
_symmetry.space_group_name_H-M   'P 1'
#
loop_
_entity.id
_entity.type
_entity.pdbx_description
1 polymer ?
#
loop_
_entity_poly.entity_id
_entity_poly.type
_entity_poly.pdbx_seq_one_letter_code
_entity_poly.pdbx_strand_id
1 'polypeptide(L)' 'MKEHTLSNRLYTIQSGPLPEGLGKPKYPFRAMQVGQWFDVPRELDHAVRVRASQQGQKYGRRYSVRRIESDRTRVYRIA' A
#
# COMPACT_ATOMS: atom_id res chain seq x y z
N MET A 1 -28.77 20.32 -0.27
CA MET A 1 -27.73 19.61 -1.05
C MET A 1 -28.45 18.58 -1.90
N LYS A 2 -28.22 18.53 -3.22
CA LYS A 2 -28.92 17.62 -4.13
C LYS A 2 -28.01 16.42 -4.43
N GLU A 3 -28.46 15.23 -4.06
CA GLU A 3 -27.81 13.97 -4.39
C GLU A 3 -27.92 13.71 -5.88
N HIS A 4 -26.79 13.49 -6.55
CA HIS A 4 -26.73 13.04 -7.94
C HIS A 4 -26.35 11.57 -7.95
N THR A 5 -27.35 10.70 -8.11
CA THR A 5 -27.16 9.24 -8.21
C THR A 5 -27.09 8.85 -9.68
N LEU A 6 -25.90 8.43 -10.14
CA LEU A 6 -25.76 7.72 -11.41
C LEU A 6 -25.90 6.23 -11.13
N SER A 7 -27.05 5.66 -11.51
CA SER A 7 -27.36 4.23 -11.33
C SER A 7 -27.13 3.50 -12.65
N ASN A 8 -26.16 2.60 -12.67
CA ASN A 8 -26.05 1.55 -13.68
C ASN A 8 -26.47 0.24 -12.96
N ARG A 9 -27.28 -0.62 -13.61
CA ARG A 9 -28.12 -1.69 -13.02
C ARG A 9 -27.48 -2.69 -12.01
N LEU A 10 -26.18 -2.60 -11.75
CA LEU A 10 -25.41 -3.49 -10.87
C LEU A 10 -24.92 -2.82 -9.56
N TYR A 11 -24.78 -1.49 -9.49
CA TYR A 11 -24.22 -0.82 -8.30
C TYR A 11 -24.80 0.59 -8.11
N THR A 12 -24.92 1.04 -6.86
CA THR A 12 -25.28 2.41 -6.51
C THR A 12 -24.06 3.12 -5.92
N ILE A 13 -23.72 4.29 -6.47
CA ILE A 13 -22.64 5.13 -5.95
C ILE A 13 -23.22 6.04 -4.87
N GLN A 14 -22.67 5.97 -3.67
CA GLN A 14 -22.99 6.87 -2.56
C GLN A 14 -21.82 7.81 -2.28
N SER A 15 -22.13 9.08 -2.01
CA SER A 15 -21.15 10.09 -1.62
C SER A 15 -21.23 10.32 -0.11
N GLY A 16 -20.08 10.33 0.56
CA GLY A 16 -19.99 10.58 2.00
C GLY A 16 -18.58 11.04 2.40
N PRO A 17 -18.38 11.45 3.66
CA PRO A 17 -17.04 11.79 4.15
C PRO A 17 -16.11 10.58 3.99
N LEU A 18 -14.87 10.84 3.57
CA LEU A 18 -13.86 9.79 3.49
C LEU A 18 -13.64 9.19 4.89
N PRO A 19 -13.61 7.85 5.03
CA PRO A 19 -13.31 7.21 6.30
C PRO A 19 -12.00 7.72 6.91
N GLU A 20 -11.96 7.85 8.23
CA GLU A 20 -10.73 8.25 8.90
C GLU A 20 -9.58 7.27 8.59
N GLY A 21 -8.44 7.81 8.16
CA GLY A 21 -7.29 7.01 7.75
C GLY A 21 -7.25 6.65 6.26
N LEU A 22 -8.29 6.97 5.46
CA LEU A 22 -8.19 6.91 4.01
C LEU A 22 -7.10 7.89 3.52
N GLY A 23 -6.13 7.36 2.77
CA GLY A 23 -5.02 8.15 2.22
C GLY A 23 -3.74 8.20 3.07
N LYS A 24 -3.77 7.75 4.34
CA LYS A 24 -2.52 7.57 5.10
C LYS A 24 -1.72 6.39 4.50
N PRO A 25 -0.44 6.57 4.14
CA PRO A 25 0.34 5.49 3.57
C PRO A 25 0.53 4.37 4.61
N LYS A 26 0.00 3.18 4.32
CA LYS A 26 0.09 1.99 5.18
C LYS A 26 1.55 1.58 5.49
N TYR A 27 2.48 1.89 4.59
CA TYR A 27 3.88 1.49 4.68
C TYR A 27 4.80 2.67 4.33
N PRO A 28 5.99 2.77 4.93
CA PRO A 28 6.87 3.95 4.83
C PRO A 28 7.67 4.03 3.53
N PHE A 29 7.26 3.36 2.45
CA PHE A 29 8.00 3.27 1.17
C PHE A 29 8.54 4.61 0.65
N ARG A 30 7.73 5.68 0.75
CA ARG A 30 8.12 7.01 0.26
C ARG A 30 9.23 7.65 1.10
N ALA A 31 9.24 7.42 2.40
CA ALA A 31 10.21 7.97 3.34
C ALA A 31 11.54 7.19 3.33
N MET A 32 11.56 5.95 2.82
CA MET A 32 12.77 5.13 2.77
C MET A 32 13.83 5.68 1.82
N GLN A 33 15.06 5.77 2.32
CA GLN A 33 16.29 5.99 1.56
C GLN A 33 16.91 4.66 1.13
N VAL A 34 17.76 4.68 0.09
CA VAL A 34 18.45 3.47 -0.40
C VAL A 34 19.30 2.88 0.72
N GLY A 35 19.22 1.57 0.91
CA GLY A 35 19.88 0.85 2.00
C GLY A 35 19.03 0.71 3.27
N GLN A 36 17.93 1.45 3.41
CA GLN A 36 17.03 1.31 4.56
C GLN A 36 16.08 0.12 4.40
N TRP A 37 15.56 -0.37 5.52
CA TRP A 37 14.55 -1.43 5.58
C TRP A 37 13.50 -1.19 6.67
N PHE A 38 12.37 -1.88 6.54
CA PHE A 38 11.39 -2.03 7.61
C PHE A 38 10.86 -3.47 7.62
N ASP A 39 10.34 -3.90 8.77
CA ASP A 39 9.81 -5.24 8.97
C ASP A 39 8.29 -5.19 9.08
N VAL A 40 7.63 -6.24 8.60
CA VAL A 40 6.20 -6.46 8.76
C VAL A 40 5.94 -7.91 9.20
N PRO A 41 4.82 -8.17 9.89
CA PRO A 41 4.34 -9.51 10.14
C PRO A 41 4.22 -10.32 8.84
N ARG A 42 4.54 -11.60 8.91
CA ARG A 42 4.56 -12.52 7.76
C ARG A 42 3.20 -12.65 7.06
N GLU A 43 2.10 -12.54 7.80
CA GLU A 43 0.74 -12.51 7.25
C GLU A 43 0.53 -11.37 6.22
N LEU A 44 1.35 -10.32 6.29
CA LEU A 44 1.30 -9.18 5.36
C LEU A 44 2.29 -9.33 4.18
N ASP A 45 3.03 -10.44 4.03
CA ASP A 45 4.04 -10.65 2.97
C ASP A 45 3.47 -10.40 1.58
N HIS A 46 2.30 -10.97 1.28
CA HIS A 46 1.65 -10.77 -0.02
C HIS A 46 1.24 -9.31 -0.22
N ALA A 47 0.57 -8.71 0.78
CA ALA A 47 0.11 -7.34 0.71
C ALA A 47 1.26 -6.34 0.54
N VAL A 48 2.38 -6.54 1.26
CA VAL A 48 3.55 -5.65 1.17
C VAL A 48 4.29 -5.81 -0.16
N ARG A 49 4.36 -7.02 -0.74
CA ARG A 49 4.93 -7.24 -2.08
C ARG A 49 4.17 -6.50 -3.16
N VAL A 50 2.85 -6.60 -3.15
CA VAL A 50 1.99 -5.88 -4.11
C VAL A 50 2.20 -4.37 -3.99
N ARG A 51 2.21 -3.84 -2.75
CA ARG A 51 2.44 -2.41 -2.53
C ARG A 51 3.85 -1.97 -2.90
N ALA A 52 4.88 -2.77 -2.62
CA ALA A 52 6.26 -2.48 -3.01
C ALA A 52 6.39 -2.36 -4.54
N SER A 53 5.75 -3.26 -5.29
CA SER A 53 5.71 -3.21 -6.76
C SER A 53 4.99 -1.96 -7.26
N GLN A 54 3.79 -1.68 -6.76
CA GLN A 54 3.00 -0.49 -7.14
C GLN A 54 3.77 0.81 -6.85
N GLN A 55 4.35 0.94 -5.65
CA GLN A 55 5.15 2.11 -5.28
C GLN A 55 6.41 2.22 -6.14
N GLY A 56 7.01 1.08 -6.47
CA GLY A 56 8.18 1.01 -7.33
C GLY A 56 7.90 1.54 -8.74
N GLN A 57 6.83 1.04 -9.36
CA GLN A 57 6.36 1.49 -10.67
C GLN A 57 5.97 2.97 -10.65
N LYS A 58 5.23 3.41 -9.63
CA LYS A 58 4.71 4.79 -9.55
C LYS A 58 5.80 5.86 -9.40
N TYR A 59 6.91 5.55 -8.73
CA TYR A 59 7.93 6.54 -8.37
C TYR A 59 9.33 6.25 -8.93
N GLY A 60 9.48 5.28 -9.83
CA GLY A 60 10.80 4.91 -10.38
C GLY A 60 11.73 4.29 -9.33
N ARG A 61 11.16 3.46 -8.45
CA ARG A 61 11.76 2.99 -7.21
C ARG A 61 11.86 1.45 -7.24
N ARG A 62 12.92 0.84 -6.71
CA ARG A 62 13.06 -0.60 -6.49
C ARG A 62 13.10 -0.97 -5.01
N TYR A 63 12.40 -2.06 -4.69
CA TYR A 63 12.35 -2.63 -3.35
C TYR A 63 12.59 -4.14 -3.43
N SER A 64 13.22 -4.72 -2.40
CA SER A 64 13.35 -6.17 -2.24
C SER A 64 12.58 -6.62 -1.03
N VAL A 65 11.81 -7.71 -1.15
CA VAL A 65 11.02 -8.26 -0.05
C VAL A 65 11.50 -9.66 0.25
N ARG A 66 12.05 -9.88 1.46
CA ARG A 66 12.63 -11.14 1.90
C ARG A 66 12.03 -11.59 3.23
N ARG A 67 11.81 -12.90 3.36
CA ARG A 67 11.50 -13.52 4.65
C ARG A 67 12.80 -13.63 5.43
N ILE A 68 12.80 -13.21 6.69
CA ILE A 68 14.01 -13.20 7.53
C ILE A 68 13.88 -14.13 8.74
N GLU A 69 12.67 -14.28 9.27
CA GLU A 69 12.36 -15.12 10.43
C GLU A 69 11.05 -15.89 10.16
N SER A 70 10.61 -16.73 11.11
CA SER A 70 9.39 -17.52 10.97
C SER A 70 8.12 -16.65 10.87
N ASP A 71 8.14 -15.45 11.46
CA ASP A 71 7.00 -14.54 11.62
C ASP A 71 7.21 -13.16 10.96
N ARG A 72 8.37 -12.89 10.34
CA ARG A 72 8.70 -11.57 9.77
C ARG A 72 9.12 -11.60 8.30
N THR A 73 8.63 -10.59 7.60
CA THR A 73 9.08 -10.20 6.27
C THR A 73 9.76 -8.84 6.33
N ARG A 74 10.98 -8.75 5.81
CA ARG A 74 11.75 -7.50 5.68
C ARG A 74 11.65 -6.94 4.28
N VAL A 75 11.48 -5.64 4.19
CA VAL A 75 11.40 -4.88 2.95
C VAL A 75 12.57 -3.91 2.89
N TYR A 76 13.40 -4.05 1.86
CA TYR A 76 14.57 -3.20 1.61
C TYR A 76 14.28 -2.21 0.49
N ARG A 77 14.81 -1.00 0.61
CA ARG A 77 14.92 -0.03 -0.49
C ARG A 77 16.26 -0.23 -1.20
N ILE A 78 16.24 -0.66 -2.47
CA ILE A 78 17.46 -1.09 -3.18
C ILE A 78 17.91 -0.18 -4.33
N ALA A 79 17.02 0.65 -4.90
CA ALA A 79 17.36 1.69 -5.88
C ALA A 79 16.23 2.72 -5.95
#